data_AF-A0A1D7VX88-F1
#
_entry.id   AF-A0A1D7VX88-F1
#
_cell.length_a   1.000
_cell.length_b   1.000
_cell.length_c   1.000
_cell.angle_alpha   90.00
_cell.angle_beta   90.00
_cell.angle_gamma   90.00
#
_symmetry.space_group_name_H-M   'P 1'
#
loop_
_entity.id
_entity.type
_entity.pdbx_description
1 polymer ?
#
loop_
_entity_poly.entity_id
_entity_poly.type
_entity_poly.pdbx_seq_one_letter_code
_entity_poly.pdbx_strand_id
1 'polypeptide(L)'
;MNAGAYNRARSILAHAGSYWAAKSHPIHGTSSVAVHYGTDLLAESRDEFRALDASAPVKRAGMAMWHWDAIRRAAEAMGITHW
;
A
#
# COMPACT_ATOMS: atom_id res chain seq x y z
N MET A 1 -10.74 -10.77 -1.08
CA MET A 1 -10.70 -9.29 -1.22
C MET A 1 -11.19 -8.90 -2.61
N ASN A 2 -11.84 -7.74 -2.77
CA ASN A 2 -12.31 -7.27 -4.09
C ASN A 2 -11.12 -6.84 -4.98
N ALA A 3 -11.11 -7.23 -6.26
CA ALA A 3 -10.01 -6.91 -7.17
C ALA A 3 -9.87 -5.40 -7.46
N GLY A 4 -11.00 -4.68 -7.55
CA GLY A 4 -11.00 -3.22 -7.70
C GLY A 4 -10.45 -2.49 -6.47
N ALA A 5 -10.71 -3.03 -5.27
CA ALA A 5 -10.12 -2.54 -4.03
C ALA A 5 -8.59 -2.67 -4.02
N TYR A 6 -8.06 -3.81 -4.45
CA TYR A 6 -6.62 -4.00 -4.64
C TYR A 6 -6.03 -2.99 -5.63
N ASN A 7 -6.66 -2.82 -6.81
CA ASN A 7 -6.19 -1.87 -7.82
C ASN A 7 -6.20 -0.42 -7.31
N ARG A 8 -7.22 -0.04 -6.52
CA ARG A 8 -7.30 1.27 -5.88
C ARG A 8 -6.19 1.47 -4.86
N ALA A 9 -5.95 0.49 -4.00
CA ALA A 9 -4.87 0.53 -3.01
C ALA A 9 -3.49 0.64 -3.69
N ARG A 10 -3.24 -0.19 -4.69
CA ARG A 10 -2.05 -0.11 -5.54
C ARG A 10 -1.85 1.29 -6.12
N SER A 11 -2.90 1.89 -6.68
CA SER A 11 -2.82 3.24 -7.25
C SER A 11 -2.51 4.31 -6.21
N ILE A 12 -3.05 4.21 -4.98
CA ILE A 12 -2.76 5.14 -3.89
C ILE A 12 -1.27 5.07 -3.53
N LEU A 13 -0.74 3.87 -3.36
CA LEU A 13 0.66 3.63 -2.97
C LEU A 13 1.63 4.04 -4.07
N ALA A 14 1.31 3.72 -5.33
CA ALA A 14 2.12 4.15 -6.47
C ALA A 14 2.16 5.68 -6.61
N HIS A 15 1.04 6.37 -6.38
CA HIS A 15 1.00 7.84 -6.40
C HIS A 15 1.78 8.46 -5.22
N ALA A 16 1.81 7.77 -4.08
CA ALA A 16 2.66 8.14 -2.95
C ALA A 16 4.14 7.75 -3.15
N GLY A 17 4.52 7.23 -4.33
CA GLY A 17 5.92 6.97 -4.66
C GLY A 17 6.42 5.57 -4.35
N SER A 18 5.56 4.59 -4.03
CA SER A 18 6.01 3.20 -3.90
C SER A 18 6.34 2.60 -5.26
N TYR A 19 7.61 2.22 -5.43
CA TYR A 19 8.10 1.51 -6.59
C TYR A 19 7.45 0.13 -6.73
N TRP A 20 7.32 -0.62 -5.63
CA TRP A 20 6.72 -1.95 -5.66
C TRP A 20 5.25 -1.91 -6.05
N ALA A 21 4.49 -0.95 -5.51
CA ALA A 21 3.11 -0.75 -5.92
C ALA A 21 3.01 -0.36 -7.40
N ALA A 22 3.88 0.52 -7.89
CA ALA A 22 3.91 0.90 -9.30
C ALA A 22 4.27 -0.27 -10.23
N LYS A 23 5.18 -1.15 -9.80
CA LYS A 23 5.63 -2.33 -10.56
C LYS A 23 4.62 -3.47 -10.54
N SER A 24 3.84 -3.61 -9.46
CA SER A 24 2.83 -4.66 -9.37
C SER A 24 1.81 -4.55 -10.51
N HIS A 25 1.21 -5.67 -10.93
CA HIS A 25 0.23 -5.66 -12.00
C HIS A 25 -1.18 -5.40 -11.46
N PRO A 26 -1.98 -4.57 -12.16
CA PRO A 26 -3.41 -4.46 -11.85
C PRO A 26 -4.11 -5.79 -12.18
N ILE A 27 -5.20 -6.05 -11.46
CA ILE A 27 -5.97 -7.27 -11.63
C ILE A 27 -7.20 -6.98 -12.49
N HIS A 28 -7.38 -7.80 -13.52
CA HIS A 28 -8.47 -7.71 -14.49
C HIS A 28 -9.11 -9.10 -14.69
N GLY A 29 -10.37 -9.13 -15.11
CA GLY A 29 -11.06 -10.39 -15.45
C GLY A 29 -11.49 -11.25 -14.25
N THR A 30 -11.25 -10.80 -13.02
CA THR A 30 -11.72 -11.48 -11.79
C THR A 30 -12.39 -10.47 -10.85
N SER A 31 -13.36 -10.94 -10.07
CA SER A 31 -14.06 -10.12 -9.07
C SER A 31 -13.32 -10.07 -7.74
N SER A 32 -12.53 -11.10 -7.43
CA SER A 32 -11.87 -11.26 -6.14
C SER A 32 -10.48 -11.84 -6.25
N VAL A 33 -9.65 -11.47 -5.30
CA VAL A 33 -8.26 -11.91 -5.16
C VAL A 33 -8.01 -12.34 -3.73
N ALA A 34 -7.03 -13.21 -3.55
CA ALA A 34 -6.64 -13.67 -2.23
C ALA A 34 -6.12 -12.49 -1.38
N VAL A 35 -6.39 -12.52 -0.09
CA VAL A 35 -6.04 -11.41 0.83
C VAL A 35 -4.53 -11.18 0.88
N HIS A 36 -3.73 -12.23 0.71
CA HIS A 36 -2.26 -12.12 0.77
C HIS A 36 -1.71 -11.12 -0.25
N TYR A 37 -2.30 -11.00 -1.45
CA TYR A 37 -1.89 -9.98 -2.42
C TYR A 37 -1.96 -8.55 -1.84
N GLY A 38 -3.00 -8.26 -1.05
CA GLY A 38 -3.15 -6.96 -0.42
C GLY A 38 -2.20 -6.76 0.75
N THR A 39 -1.99 -7.78 1.58
CA THR A 39 -1.06 -7.69 2.71
C THR A 39 0.39 -7.57 2.24
N ASP A 40 0.76 -8.29 1.18
CA ASP A 40 2.10 -8.23 0.59
C ASP A 40 2.36 -6.84 0.00
N LEU A 41 1.41 -6.31 -0.79
CA LEU A 41 1.48 -4.95 -1.33
C LEU A 41 1.67 -3.90 -0.23
N LEU A 42 0.94 -4.01 0.88
CA LEU A 42 1.06 -3.09 2.02
C LEU A 42 2.41 -3.25 2.73
N ALA A 43 2.88 -4.48 2.94
CA ALA A 43 4.15 -4.75 3.61
C ALA A 43 5.34 -4.22 2.80
N GLU A 44 5.39 -4.53 1.50
CA GLU A 44 6.44 -4.06 0.59
C GLU A 44 6.48 -2.53 0.52
N SER A 45 5.32 -1.88 0.36
CA SER A 45 5.23 -0.42 0.30
C SER A 45 5.60 0.22 1.65
N ARG A 46 5.20 -0.38 2.77
CA ARG A 46 5.54 0.11 4.12
C ARG A 46 7.04 0.08 4.34
N ASP A 47 7.70 -1.03 4.00
CA ASP A 47 9.12 -1.19 4.24
C ASP A 47 9.94 -0.28 3.31
N GLU A 48 9.48 -0.07 2.07
CA GLU A 48 10.02 0.94 1.15
C GLU A 48 9.89 2.36 1.73
N PHE A 49 8.70 2.76 2.17
CA PHE A 49 8.49 4.09 2.75
C PHE A 49 9.31 4.32 4.01
N ARG A 50 9.46 3.31 4.88
CA ARG A 50 10.33 3.40 6.07
C ARG A 50 11.79 3.66 5.68
N ALA A 51 12.26 3.03 4.61
CA ALA A 51 13.61 3.25 4.10
C ALA A 51 13.76 4.66 3.49
N LEU A 52 12.81 5.10 2.68
CA LEU A 52 12.80 6.44 2.07
C LEU A 52 12.74 7.55 3.14
N ASP A 53 11.93 7.34 4.17
CA ASP A 53 11.73 8.31 5.25
C ASP A 53 12.73 8.14 6.40
N ALA A 54 13.83 7.40 6.22
CA ALA A 54 14.80 7.13 7.28
C ALA A 54 15.34 8.41 7.95
N SER A 55 15.43 9.52 7.21
CA SER A 55 15.88 10.83 7.72
C SER A 55 14.76 11.79 8.12
N ALA A 56 13.48 11.42 7.98
CA ALA A 56 12.38 12.32 8.29
C ALA A 56 12.32 12.69 9.79
N PRO A 57 12.13 13.97 10.16
CA PRO A 57 12.18 14.41 11.56
C PRO A 57 10.95 13.98 12.37
N VAL A 58 9.80 13.82 11.71
CA VAL A 58 8.53 13.40 12.34
C VAL A 58 8.00 12.18 11.62
N LYS A 59 7.76 11.11 12.36
CA LYS A 59 7.34 9.82 11.82
C LYS A 59 6.23 9.17 12.62
N ARG A 60 5.47 8.32 11.94
CA ARG A 60 4.49 7.40 12.54
C ARG A 60 4.69 6.03 11.95
N ALA A 61 4.79 5.02 12.82
CA ALA A 61 5.13 3.65 12.43
C ALA A 61 6.39 3.53 11.53
N GLY A 62 7.35 4.46 11.70
CA GLY A 62 8.61 4.50 10.95
C GLY A 62 8.55 5.25 9.61
N MET A 63 7.40 5.81 9.22
CA MET A 63 7.22 6.54 7.95
C MET A 63 6.88 8.00 8.22
N ALA A 64 7.18 8.88 7.26
CA ALA A 64 6.68 10.24 7.21
C ALA A 64 5.14 10.22 7.14
N MET A 65 4.52 11.31 7.59
CA MET A 65 3.08 11.32 7.85
C MET A 65 2.23 11.08 6.61
N TRP A 66 2.71 11.54 5.45
CA TRP A 66 2.05 11.39 4.16
C TRP A 66 2.14 9.94 3.64
N HIS A 67 3.29 9.27 3.78
CA HIS A 67 3.42 7.85 3.47
C HIS A 67 2.60 6.97 4.42
N TRP A 68 2.58 7.29 5.72
CA TRP A 68 1.73 6.60 6.68
C TRP A 68 0.23 6.72 6.33
N ASP A 69 -0.22 7.90 5.93
CA ASP A 69 -1.60 8.11 5.47
C ASP A 69 -1.90 7.34 4.17
N ALA A 70 -0.95 7.28 3.24
CA ALA A 70 -1.09 6.50 2.02
C ALA A 70 -1.30 5.00 2.31
N ILE A 71 -0.49 4.41 3.20
CA ILE A 71 -0.66 3.01 3.64
C ILE A 71 -2.02 2.81 4.31
N ARG A 72 -2.42 3.71 5.22
CA ARG A 72 -3.73 3.64 5.88
C ARG A 72 -4.87 3.65 4.87
N ARG A 73 -4.86 4.60 3.93
CA ARG A 73 -5.89 4.73 2.88
C ARG A 73 -5.93 3.53 1.94
N ALA A 74 -4.77 2.94 1.64
CA ALA A 74 -4.67 1.72 0.83
C ALA A 74 -5.27 0.51 1.58
N ALA A 75 -4.94 0.35 2.86
CA ALA A 75 -5.50 -0.69 3.70
C ALA A 75 -7.02 -0.56 3.88
N GLU A 76 -7.51 0.68 4.10
CA GLU A 76 -8.94 0.99 4.16
C GLU A 76 -9.66 0.66 2.84
N ALA A 77 -9.07 1.00 1.70
CA ALA A 77 -9.63 0.66 0.40
C ALA A 77 -9.83 -0.86 0.23
N MET A 78 -8.94 -1.67 0.82
CA MET A 78 -8.97 -3.13 0.80
C MET A 78 -9.80 -3.76 1.92
N GLY A 79 -10.24 -2.99 2.92
CA GLY A 79 -10.86 -3.51 4.14
C GLY A 79 -9.89 -4.31 5.02
N ILE A 80 -8.58 -4.06 4.91
CA ILE A 80 -7.55 -4.70 5.72
C ILE A 80 -7.31 -3.86 6.96
N THR A 81 -7.63 -4.39 8.14
CA THR A 81 -7.48 -3.69 9.43
C THR A 81 -6.18 -4.02 10.16
N HIS A 82 -5.51 -5.10 9.75
CA HIS A 82 -4.22 -5.54 10.30
C HIS A 82 -3.21 -5.72 9.17
N TRP A 83 -2.15 -4.91 9.18
CA TRP A 83 -1.10 -4.86 8.15
C TRP A 83 0.26 -4.49 8.77
#